data_AF-A0A200HPZ9-F1
#
_entry.id   AF-A0A200HPZ9-F1
#
_cell.length_a   1.000
_cell.length_b   1.000
_cell.length_c   1.000
_cell.angle_alpha   90.00
_cell.angle_beta   90.00
_cell.angle_gamma   90.00
#
_symmetry.space_group_name_H-M   'P 1'
#
loop_
_entity.id
_entity.type
_entity.pdbx_description
1 polymer ?
#
loop_
_entity_poly.entity_id
_entity_poly.type
_entity_poly.pdbx_seq_one_letter_code
_entity_poly.pdbx_strand_id
1 'polypeptide(L)'
;MTTFFDWCRNQSVLPGSKLGRAITYALKYEKTFKTVLTDGSLVLSNNLAERAIKGLVMGRKNWLFSQSFEGAKSSAIILSLLETAKRNGLDSEKYLTYLLEKLPNEESFAKKAVLEAYLPWSETVQADCK
;
A
#
# COMPACT_ATOMS: atom_id res chain seq x y z
N MET A 1 22.17 8.81 -12.79
CA MET A 1 21.95 9.11 -11.35
C MET A 1 23.21 9.55 -10.63
N THR A 2 24.40 9.06 -11.00
CA THR A 2 25.70 9.50 -10.42
C THR A 2 25.90 11.01 -10.53
N THR A 3 25.70 11.57 -11.73
CA THR A 3 25.79 13.01 -12.01
C THR A 3 24.96 13.89 -11.06
N PHE A 4 23.76 13.45 -10.68
CA PHE A 4 22.91 14.16 -9.74
C PHE A 4 23.49 14.17 -8.32
N PHE A 5 23.95 13.02 -7.82
CA PHE A 5 24.53 12.92 -6.48
C PHE A 5 25.88 13.63 -6.38
N ASP A 6 26.68 13.60 -7.45
CA ASP A 6 27.92 14.37 -7.55
C ASP A 6 27.62 15.88 -7.51
N TRP A 7 26.61 16.32 -8.26
CA TRP A 7 26.11 17.70 -8.18
C TRP A 7 25.68 18.07 -6.75
N CYS A 8 24.92 17.20 -6.06
CA CYS A 8 24.50 17.42 -4.67
C CYS A 8 25.68 17.60 -3.70
N ARG A 9 26.76 16.81 -3.84
CA ARG A 9 27.95 16.93 -2.97
C ARG A 9 28.73 18.22 -3.21
N ASN A 10 28.64 18.79 -4.42
CA ASN A 10 29.32 20.02 -4.80
C ASN A 10 28.54 21.29 -4.46
N GLN A 11 27.33 21.18 -3.88
CA GLN A 11 26.55 22.35 -3.50
C GLN A 11 26.99 22.91 -2.14
N SER A 12 27.37 24.19 -2.11
CA SER A 12 27.54 24.95 -0.87
C SER A 12 26.21 25.57 -0.48
N VAL A 13 25.53 24.97 0.51
CA VAL A 13 24.21 25.39 0.98
C VAL A 13 24.21 25.56 2.49
N LEU A 14 23.47 26.56 2.99
CA LEU A 14 23.35 26.78 4.42
C LEU A 14 22.74 25.53 5.11
N PRO A 15 23.41 24.95 6.12
CA PRO A 15 22.86 23.85 6.90
C PRO A 15 21.50 24.23 7.50
N GLY A 16 20.46 23.47 7.20
CA GLY A 16 19.09 23.73 7.68
C GLY A 16 18.19 24.56 6.75
N SER A 17 18.73 25.15 5.68
CA SER A 17 17.90 25.72 4.60
C SER A 17 17.00 24.65 3.98
N LYS A 18 15.90 25.04 3.30
CA LYS A 18 15.02 24.08 2.60
C LYS A 18 15.81 23.23 1.60
N LEU A 19 16.68 23.88 0.83
CA LEU A 19 17.55 23.21 -0.14
C LEU A 19 18.61 22.34 0.56
N GLY A 20 19.26 22.84 1.61
CA GLY A 20 20.21 22.05 2.40
C GLY A 20 19.61 20.78 2.98
N ARG A 21 18.40 20.86 3.56
CA ARG A 21 17.66 19.68 4.03
C ARG A 21 17.35 18.68 2.92
N ALA A 22 16.93 19.17 1.75
CA ALA A 22 16.65 18.31 0.60
C ALA A 22 17.92 17.59 0.08
N ILE A 23 19.05 18.30 0.01
CA ILE A 23 20.34 17.72 -0.41
C ILE A 23 20.84 16.70 0.61
N THR A 24 20.80 17.03 1.91
CA THR A 24 21.16 16.06 2.97
C THR A 24 20.29 14.82 2.91
N TYR A 25 18.98 14.97 2.69
CA TYR A 25 18.06 13.85 2.53
C TYR A 25 18.40 13.00 1.30
N ALA A 26 18.63 13.63 0.14
CA ALA A 26 18.99 12.93 -1.08
C ALA A 26 20.28 12.11 -0.91
N LEU A 27 21.33 12.74 -0.36
CA LEU A 27 22.62 12.07 -0.11
C LEU A 27 22.49 10.92 0.91
N LYS A 28 21.69 11.10 1.97
CA LYS A 28 21.43 10.05 2.97
C LYS A 28 20.83 8.78 2.34
N TYR A 29 19.96 8.94 1.35
CA TYR A 29 19.24 7.83 0.71
C TYR A 29 19.74 7.50 -0.70
N GLU A 30 20.95 7.92 -1.07
CA GLU A 30 21.52 7.69 -2.41
C GLU A 30 21.45 6.23 -2.84
N LYS A 31 21.83 5.29 -1.95
CA LYS A 31 21.76 3.86 -2.24
C LYS A 31 20.33 3.41 -2.53
N THR A 32 19.36 3.87 -1.74
CA THR A 32 17.94 3.56 -1.90
C THR A 32 17.39 4.10 -3.22
N PHE A 33 17.73 5.34 -3.59
CA PHE A 33 17.30 5.92 -4.86
C PHE A 33 17.89 5.18 -6.06
N LYS A 34 19.12 4.66 -5.95
CA LYS A 34 19.74 3.86 -7.02
C LYS A 34 19.15 2.46 -7.18
N THR A 35 18.43 1.92 -6.20
CA THR A 35 17.82 0.58 -6.29
C THR A 35 16.86 0.44 -7.46
N VAL A 36 16.17 1.51 -7.87
CA VAL A 36 15.27 1.49 -9.04
C VAL A 36 16.01 1.23 -10.35
N LEU A 37 17.34 1.42 -10.38
CA LEU A 37 18.18 1.12 -11.54
C LEU A 37 18.66 -0.32 -11.57
N THR A 38 18.55 -1.04 -10.45
CA THR A 38 18.94 -2.45 -10.36
C THR A 38 17.79 -3.40 -10.69
N ASP A 39 16.54 -2.92 -10.57
CA ASP A 39 15.34 -3.73 -10.79
C ASP A 39 14.30 -2.92 -11.57
N GLY A 40 14.02 -3.34 -12.81
CA GLY A 40 13.05 -2.70 -13.69
C GLY A 40 11.59 -2.89 -13.29
N SER A 41 11.29 -3.75 -12.32
CA SER A 41 9.95 -3.87 -11.75
C SER A 41 9.61 -2.73 -10.78
N LEU A 42 10.63 -1.99 -10.31
CA LEU A 42 10.45 -0.87 -9.40
C LEU A 42 10.05 0.40 -10.15
N VAL A 43 9.06 1.11 -9.60
CA VAL A 43 8.59 2.36 -10.16
C VAL A 43 9.40 3.52 -9.59
N LEU A 44 9.93 4.39 -10.46
CA LEU A 44 10.73 5.56 -10.07
C LEU A 44 9.93 6.59 -9.26
N SER A 45 8.63 6.72 -9.53
CA SER A 45 7.74 7.64 -8.82
C SER A 45 6.88 6.91 -7.78
N ASN A 46 6.59 7.60 -6.69
CA ASN A 46 5.66 7.14 -5.66
C ASN A 46 4.18 7.41 -6.03
N ASN A 47 3.90 7.93 -7.24
CA ASN A 47 2.56 8.34 -7.66
C ASN A 47 1.52 7.23 -7.50
N LEU A 48 1.88 5.97 -7.75
CA LEU A 48 0.99 4.83 -7.57
C LEU A 48 0.60 4.65 -6.10
N ALA A 49 1.58 4.75 -5.19
CA ALA A 49 1.36 4.65 -3.75
C ALA A 49 0.52 5.84 -3.23
N GLU A 50 0.81 7.06 -3.69
CA GLU A 50 0.04 8.26 -3.33
C GLU A 50 -1.41 8.17 -3.82
N ARG A 51 -1.64 7.68 -5.03
CA ARG A 51 -3.00 7.44 -5.55
C ARG A 51 -3.74 6.38 -4.75
N ALA A 52 -3.06 5.29 -4.36
CA ALA A 52 -3.65 4.22 -3.56
C ALA A 52 -4.10 4.71 -2.18
N ILE A 53 -3.32 5.56 -1.50
CA ILE A 53 -3.69 6.08 -0.18
C ILE A 53 -4.70 7.23 -0.23
N LYS A 54 -4.88 7.87 -1.39
CA LYS A 54 -5.77 9.03 -1.55
C LYS A 54 -7.21 8.74 -1.12
N GLY A 55 -7.73 7.54 -1.41
CA GLY A 55 -9.08 7.14 -1.01
C GLY A 55 -9.28 7.20 0.51
N LEU A 56 -8.34 6.63 1.26
CA LEU A 56 -8.32 6.70 2.73
C LEU A 56 -8.20 8.16 3.22
N VAL A 57 -7.32 8.95 2.61
CA VAL A 57 -7.09 10.35 3.01
C VAL A 57 -8.33 11.22 2.79
N MET A 58 -9.08 10.98 1.73
CA MET A 58 -10.37 11.65 1.48
C MET A 58 -11.47 11.11 2.41
N GLY A 59 -11.52 9.79 2.60
CA GLY A 59 -12.47 9.11 3.48
C GLY A 59 -12.40 9.62 4.91
N ARG A 60 -11.20 9.63 5.53
CA ARG A 60 -11.01 10.11 6.91
C ARG A 60 -11.48 11.56 7.15
N LYS A 61 -11.50 12.39 6.10
CA LYS A 61 -12.01 13.78 6.19
C LYS A 61 -13.53 13.81 6.25
N ASN A 62 -14.19 12.83 5.64
CA ASN A 62 -15.64 12.78 5.44
C ASN A 62 -16.36 11.77 6.36
N TRP A 63 -15.65 10.79 6.93
CA TRP A 63 -16.20 9.81 7.87
C TRP A 63 -16.37 10.45 9.25
N LEU A 64 -17.53 11.07 9.45
CA LEU A 64 -17.96 11.55 10.75
C LEU A 64 -17.88 10.38 11.75
N PHE A 65 -17.30 10.62 12.92
CA PHE A 65 -17.13 9.64 14.03
C PHE A 65 -16.01 8.58 13.90
N SER A 66 -15.10 8.70 12.92
CA SER A 66 -13.87 7.87 12.87
C SER A 66 -12.77 8.39 13.82
N GLN A 67 -13.05 8.43 15.14
CA GLN A 67 -12.19 9.10 16.14
C GLN A 67 -11.44 8.15 17.08
N SER A 68 -11.68 6.84 17.03
CA SER A 68 -10.99 5.86 17.88
C SER A 68 -9.87 5.15 17.13
N PHE A 69 -8.82 4.75 17.86
CA PHE A 69 -7.74 3.93 17.30
C PHE A 69 -8.27 2.59 16.78
N GLU A 70 -9.17 1.94 17.53
CA GLU A 70 -9.80 0.68 17.10
C GLU A 70 -10.62 0.85 15.82
N GLY A 71 -11.37 1.96 15.68
CA GLY A 71 -12.10 2.27 14.44
C GLY A 71 -11.18 2.49 13.25
N ALA A 72 -10.04 3.17 13.46
CA ALA A 72 -9.03 3.34 12.43
C ALA A 72 -8.39 2.00 12.01
N LYS A 73 -8.12 1.12 12.98
CA LYS A 73 -7.58 -0.23 12.73
C LYS A 73 -8.57 -1.07 11.91
N SER A 74 -9.83 -1.12 12.31
CA SER A 74 -10.88 -1.83 11.57
C SER A 74 -11.05 -1.30 10.14
N SER A 75 -11.04 0.03 9.98
CA SER A 75 -11.13 0.66 8.65
C SER A 75 -9.92 0.29 7.77
N ALA A 76 -8.72 0.26 8.34
CA ALA A 76 -7.51 -0.14 7.61
C ALA A 76 -7.56 -1.61 7.16
N ILE A 77 -8.09 -2.51 8.00
CA ILE A 77 -8.28 -3.93 7.64
C ILE A 77 -9.26 -4.07 6.47
N ILE A 78 -10.44 -3.43 6.56
CA ILE A 78 -11.47 -3.52 5.51
C ILE A 78 -10.95 -2.96 4.19
N LEU A 79 -10.33 -1.76 4.21
CA LEU A 79 -9.74 -1.19 3.00
C LEU A 79 -8.64 -2.06 2.41
N SER A 80 -7.83 -2.70 3.26
CA SER A 80 -6.79 -3.62 2.78
C SER A 80 -7.39 -4.81 2.05
N LEU A 81 -8.49 -5.39 2.55
CA LEU A 81 -9.20 -6.47 1.87
C LEU A 81 -9.78 -6.01 0.52
N LEU A 82 -10.46 -4.86 0.49
CA LEU A 82 -11.04 -4.30 -0.73
C LEU A 82 -9.96 -4.00 -1.78
N GLU A 83 -8.88 -3.30 -1.41
CA GLU A 83 -7.80 -2.96 -2.35
C GLU A 83 -7.02 -4.19 -2.81
N THR A 84 -6.90 -5.23 -1.97
CA THR A 84 -6.29 -6.49 -2.38
C THR A 84 -7.18 -7.22 -3.38
N ALA A 85 -8.50 -7.26 -3.17
CA ALA A 85 -9.45 -7.83 -4.12
C ALA A 85 -9.36 -7.14 -5.50
N LYS A 86 -9.39 -5.80 -5.53
CA LYS A 86 -9.23 -5.02 -6.78
C LYS A 86 -7.92 -5.32 -7.49
N ARG A 87 -6.81 -5.41 -6.75
CA ARG A 87 -5.48 -5.74 -7.32
C ARG A 87 -5.42 -7.14 -7.94
N ASN A 88 -6.27 -8.06 -7.48
CA ASN A 88 -6.40 -9.40 -8.03
C ASN A 88 -7.52 -9.51 -9.08
N GLY A 89 -8.09 -8.39 -9.52
CA GLY A 89 -9.12 -8.35 -10.57
C GLY A 89 -10.49 -8.83 -10.15
N LEU A 90 -10.80 -8.80 -8.85
CA LEU A 90 -12.09 -9.20 -8.30
C LEU A 90 -13.02 -8.00 -8.11
N ASP A 91 -14.32 -8.25 -8.22
CA ASP A 91 -15.35 -7.38 -7.67
C ASP A 91 -15.24 -7.37 -6.14
N SER A 92 -15.02 -6.18 -5.58
CA SER A 92 -14.71 -6.03 -4.15
C SER A 92 -15.92 -6.29 -3.25
N GLU A 93 -17.13 -6.03 -3.75
CA GLU A 93 -18.36 -6.27 -3.01
C GLU A 93 -18.65 -7.76 -2.98
N LYS A 94 -18.59 -8.44 -4.14
CA LYS A 94 -18.74 -9.91 -4.21
C LYS A 94 -17.73 -10.62 -3.33
N TYR A 95 -16.47 -10.20 -3.37
CA TYR A 95 -15.44 -10.81 -2.53
C TYR A 95 -15.72 -10.64 -1.04
N LEU A 96 -16.12 -9.44 -0.60
CA LEU A 96 -16.45 -9.22 0.80
C LEU A 96 -17.67 -10.04 1.24
N THR A 97 -18.70 -10.13 0.39
CA THR A 97 -19.88 -10.98 0.62
C THR A 97 -19.49 -12.44 0.71
N TYR A 98 -18.69 -12.95 -0.23
CA TYR A 98 -18.17 -14.32 -0.23
C TYR A 98 -17.45 -14.65 1.07
N LEU A 99 -16.57 -13.75 1.54
CA LEU A 99 -15.87 -13.93 2.81
C LEU A 99 -16.84 -13.98 3.99
N LEU A 100 -17.81 -13.07 4.06
CA LEU A 100 -18.77 -12.99 5.17
C LEU A 100 -19.78 -14.15 5.17
N GLU A 101 -20.08 -14.74 4.02
CA GLU A 101 -20.97 -15.90 3.91
C GLU A 101 -20.26 -17.23 4.20
N LYS A 102 -19.01 -17.37 3.74
CA LYS A 102 -18.31 -18.66 3.80
C LYS A 102 -17.43 -18.82 5.05
N LEU A 103 -16.67 -17.79 5.43
CA LEU A 103 -15.70 -17.90 6.53
C LEU A 103 -16.33 -18.20 7.90
N PRO A 104 -17.50 -17.64 8.29
CA PRO A 104 -18.10 -17.97 9.58
C PRO A 104 -18.53 -19.44 9.71
N ASN A 105 -18.71 -20.13 8.59
CA ASN A 105 -19.09 -21.54 8.54
C ASN A 105 -17.87 -22.48 8.50
N GLU A 106 -16.65 -21.93 8.54
CA GLU A 106 -15.41 -22.71 8.51
C GLU A 106 -15.00 -23.13 9.93
N GLU A 107 -15.09 -24.43 10.24
CA GLU A 107 -14.77 -24.98 11.57
C GLU A 107 -13.31 -24.71 11.98
N SER A 108 -12.43 -24.55 11.00
CA SER A 108 -10.98 -24.41 11.16
C SER A 108 -10.47 -23.01 10.81
N PHE A 109 -11.27 -21.95 10.98
CA PHE A 109 -10.90 -20.57 10.59
C PHE A 109 -9.53 -20.09 11.13
N ALA A 110 -9.07 -20.60 12.27
CA ALA A 110 -7.78 -20.24 12.86
C ALA A 110 -6.56 -20.84 12.12
N LYS A 111 -6.77 -21.83 11.23
CA LYS A 111 -5.67 -22.50 10.52
C LYS A 111 -5.34 -21.76 9.23
N LYS A 112 -4.09 -21.30 9.12
CA LYS A 112 -3.59 -20.60 7.92
C LYS A 112 -3.85 -21.39 6.63
N ALA A 113 -3.61 -22.70 6.64
CA ALA A 113 -3.80 -23.55 5.45
C ALA A 113 -5.24 -23.53 4.91
N VAL A 114 -6.23 -23.35 5.80
CA VAL A 114 -7.64 -23.25 5.41
C VAL A 114 -7.93 -21.87 4.82
N LEU A 115 -7.39 -20.81 5.42
CA LEU A 115 -7.56 -19.44 4.92
C LEU A 115 -6.98 -19.23 3.52
N GLU A 116 -5.98 -20.01 3.11
CA GLU A 116 -5.39 -19.91 1.76
C GLU A 116 -6.42 -20.14 0.64
N ALA A 117 -7.44 -20.98 0.87
CA ALA A 117 -8.52 -21.21 -0.09
C ALA A 117 -9.43 -19.99 -0.30
N TYR A 118 -9.45 -19.06 0.65
CA TYR A 118 -10.28 -17.85 0.62
C TYR A 118 -9.51 -16.61 0.16
N LEU A 119 -8.22 -16.74 -0.15
CA LEU A 119 -7.42 -15.60 -0.59
C LEU A 119 -7.80 -15.17 -2.01
N PRO A 120 -7.60 -13.89 -2.36
CA PRO A 120 -8.08 -13.33 -3.63
C PRO A 120 -7.55 -14.02 -4.89
N TRP A 121 -6.45 -14.76 -4.81
CA TRP A 121 -5.82 -15.46 -5.93
C TRP A 121 -6.20 -16.94 -6.02
N SER A 122 -7.05 -17.46 -5.14
CA SER A 122 -7.52 -18.84 -5.24
C SER A 122 -8.47 -19.02 -6.42
N GLU A 123 -8.45 -20.19 -7.05
CA GLU A 123 -9.23 -20.46 -8.27
C GLU A 123 -10.74 -20.33 -8.03
N THR A 124 -11.22 -20.80 -6.87
CA THR A 124 -12.64 -20.72 -6.47
C THR A 124 -13.09 -19.28 -6.29
N VAL A 125 -12.32 -18.48 -5.55
CA VAL A 125 -12.62 -17.05 -5.35
C VAL A 125 -12.58 -16.31 -6.69
N GLN A 126 -11.62 -16.62 -7.56
CA GLN A 126 -11.49 -16.04 -8.88
C GLN A 126 -12.66 -16.39 -9.81
N ALA A 127 -13.26 -17.58 -9.66
CA ALA A 127 -14.44 -17.97 -10.41
C ALA A 127 -15.71 -17.25 -9.91
N ASP A 128 -15.87 -17.14 -8.59
CA ASP A 128 -17.11 -16.64 -7.98
C ASP A 128 -17.16 -15.11 -7.86
N CYS A 129 -16.01 -14.45 -7.73
CA CYS A 129 -15.91 -13.03 -7.38
C CYS A 129 -15.39 -12.11 -8.49
N LYS A 130 -15.24 -12.60 -9.74
CA LYS A 130 -14.92 -11.75 -10.90
C LYS A 130 -16.09 -10.90 -11.38
#